data_AF-A0A7X9GVM6-F1
#
_entry.id   AF-A0A7X9GVM6-F1
#
_cell.length_a   1.000
_cell.length_b   1.000
_cell.length_c   1.000
_cell.angle_alpha   90.00
_cell.angle_beta   90.00
_cell.angle_gamma   90.00
#
_symmetry.space_group_name_H-M   'P 1'
#
loop_
_entity.id
_entity.type
_entity.pdbx_description
1 polymer ?
#
loop_
_entity_poly.entity_id
_entity_poly.type
_entity_poly.pdbx_seq_one_letter_code
_entity_poly.pdbx_strand_id
1 'polypeptide(L)'
;AKGVSMGFTAGGDLSTDYERMKSKVHEELKQHFKPEFLNRVDDVVVFPQLSKKEIVEIVDLEIAKLETRLQDKDMSLTLTPVAKELLAEKGYDPVLGARPLRRTIQRDIEDTLSERILFGQVQVGDEIVVDGEGEGLLGELTFSRRAHEGGPLEPISEVIDIESMTQARAEDVTRAEGSGAPDTDSAEASAN
;
A
#
# COMPACT_ATOMS: atom_id res chain seq x y z
N ALA A 1 -58.50 -17.66 -19.60
CA ALA A 1 -57.43 -17.42 -18.61
C ALA A 1 -56.13 -17.16 -19.37
N LYS A 2 -55.62 -15.93 -19.37
CA LYS A 2 -54.33 -15.57 -19.98
C LYS A 2 -53.32 -15.40 -18.85
N GLY A 3 -52.27 -16.22 -18.88
CA GLY A 3 -51.24 -16.27 -17.85
C GLY A 3 -50.40 -15.00 -17.82
N VAL A 4 -50.17 -14.50 -16.61
CA VAL A 4 -49.21 -13.46 -16.29
C VAL A 4 -47.81 -14.09 -16.40
N SER A 5 -47.01 -13.66 -17.38
CA SER A 5 -45.59 -14.00 -17.43
C SER A 5 -44.82 -13.07 -16.50
N MET A 6 -44.59 -13.50 -15.26
CA MET A 6 -43.54 -12.93 -14.41
C MET A 6 -42.18 -13.32 -15.00
N GLY A 7 -41.55 -12.39 -15.72
CA GLY A 7 -40.20 -12.53 -16.23
C GLY A 7 -39.19 -12.11 -15.16
N PHE A 8 -38.58 -13.08 -14.48
CA PHE A 8 -37.28 -12.92 -13.86
C PHE A 8 -36.21 -13.08 -14.94
N THR A 9 -35.79 -11.98 -15.56
CA THR A 9 -34.52 -11.97 -16.30
C THR A 9 -33.43 -11.49 -15.35
N ALA A 10 -32.89 -12.45 -14.60
CA ALA A 10 -31.59 -12.32 -13.95
C ALA A 10 -30.50 -12.42 -15.03
N GLY A 11 -30.34 -11.34 -15.78
CA GLY A 11 -29.23 -11.11 -16.69
C GLY A 11 -28.86 -9.64 -16.53
N GLY A 12 -27.86 -9.37 -15.69
CA GLY A 12 -27.47 -8.03 -15.26
C GLY A 12 -27.05 -7.16 -16.44
N ASP A 13 -27.95 -6.26 -16.83
CA ASP A 13 -27.63 -5.17 -17.73
C ASP A 13 -27.26 -3.96 -16.86
N LEU A 14 -25.94 -3.74 -16.68
CA LEU A 14 -25.37 -2.66 -15.87
C LEU A 14 -25.93 -1.28 -16.25
N SER A 15 -26.33 -1.11 -17.52
CA SER A 15 -26.97 0.10 -18.04
C SER A 15 -28.35 0.33 -17.42
N THR A 16 -29.17 -0.72 -17.29
CA THR A 16 -30.49 -0.65 -16.63
C THR A 16 -30.36 -0.34 -15.13
N ASP A 17 -29.33 -0.85 -14.47
CA ASP A 17 -29.08 -0.59 -13.03
C ASP A 17 -28.58 0.85 -12.78
N TYR A 18 -27.73 1.38 -13.67
CA TYR A 18 -27.27 2.77 -13.61
C TYR A 18 -28.42 3.77 -13.76
N GLU A 19 -29.31 3.56 -14.73
CA GLU A 19 -30.47 4.44 -14.93
C GLU A 19 -31.44 4.44 -13.74
N ARG A 20 -31.67 3.27 -13.13
CA ARG A 20 -32.46 3.17 -11.89
C ARG A 20 -31.81 3.91 -10.74
N MET A 21 -30.51 3.74 -10.53
CA MET A 21 -29.76 4.40 -9.46
C MET A 21 -29.73 5.92 -9.66
N LYS A 22 -29.49 6.39 -10.89
CA LYS A 22 -29.55 7.81 -11.25
C LYS A 22 -30.93 8.41 -10.98
N SER A 23 -31.99 7.70 -11.35
CA SER A 23 -33.36 8.15 -11.12
C SER A 23 -33.66 8.28 -9.62
N LYS A 24 -33.24 7.30 -8.81
CA LYS A 24 -33.40 7.33 -7.36
C LYS A 24 -32.63 8.49 -6.72
N VAL A 25 -31.37 8.70 -7.10
CA VAL A 25 -30.58 9.85 -6.63
C VAL A 25 -31.26 11.17 -7.03
N HIS A 26 -31.81 11.25 -8.23
CA HIS A 26 -32.47 12.46 -8.70
C HIS A 26 -33.77 12.78 -7.94
N GLU A 27 -34.50 11.75 -7.50
CA GLU A 27 -35.67 11.89 -6.63
C GLU A 27 -35.28 12.40 -5.25
N GLU A 28 -34.26 11.80 -4.62
CA GLU A 28 -33.72 12.24 -3.32
C GLU A 28 -33.20 13.69 -3.37
N LEU A 29 -32.53 14.08 -4.47
CA LEU A 29 -32.07 15.46 -4.67
C LEU A 29 -33.24 16.46 -4.68
N LYS A 30 -34.38 16.12 -5.29
CA LYS A 30 -35.57 16.97 -5.31
C LYS A 30 -36.26 17.05 -3.95
N GLN A 31 -36.14 16.03 -3.11
CA GLN A 31 -36.69 16.03 -1.75
C GLN A 31 -35.82 16.85 -0.78
N HIS A 32 -34.48 16.79 -0.93
CA HIS A 32 -33.54 17.43 -0.02
C HIS A 32 -33.12 18.85 -0.41
N PHE A 33 -33.07 19.18 -1.71
CA PHE A 33 -32.65 20.50 -2.18
C PHE A 33 -33.82 21.29 -2.77
N LYS A 34 -33.79 22.61 -2.60
CA LYS A 34 -34.80 23.49 -3.19
C LYS A 34 -34.63 23.62 -4.72
N PRO A 35 -35.73 23.83 -5.47
CA PRO A 35 -35.67 23.97 -6.93
C PRO A 35 -34.71 25.06 -7.43
N GLU A 36 -34.53 26.15 -6.67
CA GLU A 36 -33.61 27.23 -7.05
C GLU A 36 -32.14 26.78 -7.07
N PHE A 37 -31.77 25.82 -6.21
CA PHE A 37 -30.43 25.24 -6.20
C PHE A 37 -30.24 24.27 -7.36
N LEU A 38 -31.23 23.41 -7.63
CA LEU A 38 -31.17 22.44 -8.73
C LEU A 38 -31.06 23.14 -10.09
N ASN A 39 -31.69 24.31 -10.25
CA ASN A 39 -31.58 25.13 -11.45
C ASN A 39 -30.19 25.81 -11.63
N ARG A 40 -29.26 25.65 -10.68
CA ARG A 40 -27.87 26.13 -10.74
C ARG A 40 -26.84 25.02 -10.94
N VAL A 41 -27.28 23.77 -11.02
CA VAL A 41 -26.42 22.62 -11.26
C VAL A 41 -26.54 22.25 -12.74
N ASP A 42 -25.44 22.36 -13.47
CA ASP A 42 -25.43 22.06 -14.91
C ASP A 42 -25.61 20.56 -15.18
N ASP A 43 -24.85 19.71 -14.47
CA ASP A 43 -24.89 18.25 -14.63
C ASP A 43 -24.72 17.51 -13.29
N VAL A 44 -25.39 16.36 -13.17
CA VAL A 44 -25.27 15.46 -12.01
C VAL A 44 -24.56 14.17 -12.45
N VAL A 45 -23.35 13.97 -11.92
CA VAL A 45 -22.55 12.77 -12.14
C VAL A 45 -22.77 11.80 -10.98
N VAL A 46 -23.31 10.62 -11.29
CA VAL A 46 -23.50 9.53 -10.31
C VAL A 46 -22.39 8.51 -10.50
N PHE A 47 -21.66 8.19 -9.44
CA PHE A 47 -20.63 7.15 -9.43
C PHE A 47 -21.23 5.83 -8.97
N PRO A 48 -21.06 4.73 -9.72
CA PRO A 48 -21.45 3.41 -9.26
C PRO A 48 -20.55 2.95 -8.10
N GLN A 49 -20.99 1.94 -7.36
CA GLN A 49 -20.14 1.27 -6.39
C GLN A 49 -18.99 0.54 -7.10
N LEU A 50 -17.83 0.51 -6.46
CA LEU A 50 -16.66 -0.19 -6.98
C LEU A 50 -16.86 -1.70 -6.88
N SER A 51 -16.48 -2.40 -7.94
CA SER A 51 -16.35 -3.86 -7.97
C SER A 51 -15.05 -4.30 -7.27
N LYS A 52 -14.99 -5.56 -6.82
CA LYS A 52 -13.77 -6.14 -6.21
C LYS A 52 -12.54 -5.98 -7.10
N LYS A 53 -12.71 -6.10 -8.43
CA LYS A 53 -11.62 -5.93 -9.40
C LYS A 53 -11.08 -4.50 -9.44
N GLU A 54 -11.97 -3.51 -9.49
CA GLU A 54 -11.58 -2.10 -9.47
C GLU A 54 -10.90 -1.73 -8.15
N ILE A 55 -11.30 -2.35 -7.03
CA ILE A 55 -10.63 -2.15 -5.73
C ILE A 55 -9.19 -2.67 -5.78
N VAL A 56 -8.96 -3.86 -6.35
CA VAL A 56 -7.61 -4.41 -6.53
C VAL A 56 -6.77 -3.52 -7.47
N GLU A 57 -7.35 -2.97 -8.53
CA GLU A 57 -6.66 -2.00 -9.39
C GLU A 57 -6.27 -0.72 -8.63
N ILE A 58 -7.12 -0.26 -7.70
CA ILE A 58 -6.77 0.86 -6.83
C ILE A 58 -5.61 0.50 -5.90
N VAL A 59 -5.55 -0.74 -5.38
CA VAL A 59 -4.38 -1.20 -4.62
C VAL A 59 -3.13 -1.11 -5.49
N ASP A 60 -3.17 -1.59 -6.72
CA ASP A 60 -2.04 -1.52 -7.66
C ASP A 60 -1.58 -0.08 -7.90
N LEU A 61 -2.51 0.87 -8.07
CA LEU A 61 -2.19 2.28 -8.24
C LEU A 61 -1.53 2.90 -7.00
N GLU A 62 -1.96 2.55 -5.79
CA GLU A 62 -1.34 3.04 -4.57
C GLU A 62 0.04 2.41 -4.32
N ILE A 63 0.21 1.13 -4.64
CA ILE A 63 1.49 0.43 -4.55
C ILE A 63 2.49 0.98 -5.56
N ALA A 64 2.08 1.28 -6.80
CA ALA A 64 2.96 1.88 -7.80
C ALA A 64 3.54 3.23 -7.33
N LYS A 65 2.76 4.02 -6.57
CA LYS A 65 3.25 5.27 -5.96
C LYS A 65 4.27 5.01 -4.85
N LEU A 66 4.13 3.91 -4.10
CA LEU A 66 5.09 3.50 -3.10
C LEU A 66 6.37 2.97 -3.76
N GLU A 67 6.23 2.13 -4.79
CA GLU A 67 7.34 1.60 -5.59
C GLU A 67 8.21 2.71 -6.17
N THR A 68 7.58 3.75 -6.76
CA THR A 68 8.32 4.92 -7.28
C THR A 68 9.22 5.56 -6.20
N ARG A 69 8.73 5.67 -4.96
CA ARG A 69 9.52 6.23 -3.83
C ARG A 69 10.61 5.28 -3.33
N LEU A 70 10.45 3.97 -3.51
CA LEU A 70 11.44 2.95 -3.16
C LEU A 70 12.54 2.85 -4.21
N GLN A 71 12.22 3.06 -5.48
CA GLN A 71 13.17 3.10 -6.59
C GLN A 71 14.20 4.24 -6.41
N ASP A 72 13.80 5.39 -5.86
CA ASP A 72 14.72 6.48 -5.49
C ASP A 72 15.78 6.07 -4.44
N LYS A 73 15.58 4.92 -3.77
CA LYS A 73 16.47 4.33 -2.77
C LYS A 73 17.08 3.00 -3.25
N ASP A 74 17.05 2.73 -4.57
CA ASP A 74 17.49 1.48 -5.19
C ASP A 74 16.82 0.22 -4.62
N MET A 75 15.56 0.29 -4.19
CA MET A 75 14.79 -0.87 -3.73
C MET A 75 13.58 -1.11 -4.63
N SER A 76 13.12 -2.37 -4.70
CA SER A 76 11.89 -2.73 -5.42
C SER A 76 10.87 -3.40 -4.51
N LEU A 77 9.58 -3.25 -4.84
CA LEU A 77 8.48 -3.81 -4.07
C LEU A 77 7.51 -4.55 -4.99
N THR A 78 7.30 -5.82 -4.72
CA THR A 78 6.37 -6.69 -5.45
C THR A 78 5.35 -7.27 -4.49
N LEU A 79 4.06 -7.09 -4.77
CA LEU A 79 2.97 -7.74 -4.04
C LEU A 79 2.45 -8.95 -4.81
N THR A 80 2.25 -10.08 -4.11
CA THR A 80 1.57 -11.24 -4.69
C THR A 80 0.08 -10.95 -4.92
N PRO A 81 -0.59 -11.70 -5.82
CA PRO A 81 -2.03 -11.57 -6.00
C PRO A 81 -2.82 -11.77 -4.70
N VAL A 82 -2.37 -12.68 -3.83
CA VAL A 82 -3.01 -12.97 -2.55
C VAL A 82 -2.92 -11.76 -1.61
N ALA A 83 -1.74 -11.12 -1.52
CA ALA A 83 -1.57 -9.90 -0.72
C ALA A 83 -2.47 -8.76 -1.21
N LYS A 84 -2.62 -8.59 -2.53
CA LYS A 84 -3.48 -7.55 -3.12
C LYS A 84 -4.95 -7.78 -2.79
N GLU A 85 -5.42 -9.01 -2.91
CA GLU A 85 -6.80 -9.37 -2.56
C GLU A 85 -7.06 -9.16 -1.07
N LEU A 86 -6.11 -9.54 -0.21
CA LEU A 86 -6.22 -9.35 1.23
C LEU A 86 -6.28 -7.86 1.61
N LEU A 87 -5.46 -7.01 0.99
CA LEU A 87 -5.51 -5.55 1.18
C LEU A 87 -6.84 -4.96 0.70
N ALA A 88 -7.34 -5.41 -0.45
CA ALA A 88 -8.63 -4.99 -0.98
C ALA A 88 -9.77 -5.33 -0.02
N GLU A 89 -9.77 -6.52 0.57
CA GLU A 89 -10.79 -6.95 1.54
C GLU A 89 -10.71 -6.19 2.85
N LYS A 90 -9.49 -5.95 3.37
CA LYS A 90 -9.29 -5.20 4.62
C LYS A 90 -9.58 -3.71 4.48
N GLY A 91 -9.32 -3.13 3.31
CA GLY A 91 -9.44 -1.69 3.08
C GLY A 91 -10.77 -1.26 2.45
N TYR A 92 -11.60 -2.20 2.03
CA TYR A 92 -12.92 -1.90 1.47
C TYR A 92 -14.00 -1.84 2.54
N ASP A 93 -14.72 -0.73 2.56
CA ASP A 93 -15.90 -0.56 3.38
C ASP A 93 -17.11 -0.27 2.46
N PRO A 94 -18.23 -1.01 2.54
CA PRO A 94 -19.39 -0.78 1.67
C PRO A 94 -20.03 0.61 1.79
N VAL A 95 -19.86 1.28 2.94
CA VAL A 95 -20.40 2.62 3.23
C VAL A 95 -19.41 3.71 2.84
N LEU A 96 -18.11 3.50 3.15
CA LEU A 96 -17.06 4.49 2.89
C LEU A 96 -16.35 4.29 1.54
N GLY A 97 -16.63 3.21 0.84
CA GLY A 97 -15.95 2.78 -0.40
C GLY A 97 -14.48 2.42 -0.16
N ALA A 98 -13.63 2.66 -1.17
CA ALA A 98 -12.19 2.46 -1.07
C ALA A 98 -11.46 3.59 -0.30
N ARG A 99 -12.18 4.50 0.39
CA ARG A 99 -11.54 5.58 1.15
C ARG A 99 -10.62 5.08 2.27
N PRO A 100 -10.99 4.04 3.05
CA PRO A 100 -10.09 3.48 4.06
C PRO A 100 -8.89 2.76 3.45
N LEU A 101 -8.99 2.27 2.22
CA LEU A 101 -7.98 1.45 1.55
C LEU A 101 -6.60 2.07 1.55
N ARG A 102 -6.50 3.36 1.22
CA ARG A 102 -5.22 4.08 1.24
C ARG A 102 -4.58 4.07 2.62
N ARG A 103 -5.38 4.21 3.68
CA ARG A 103 -4.90 4.19 5.07
C ARG A 103 -4.47 2.78 5.47
N THR A 104 -5.20 1.76 5.04
CA THR A 104 -4.81 0.35 5.25
C THR A 104 -3.48 0.05 4.57
N ILE A 105 -3.29 0.44 3.31
CA ILE A 105 -2.02 0.26 2.60
C ILE A 105 -0.88 1.01 3.30
N GLN A 106 -1.12 2.26 3.73
CA GLN A 106 -0.11 3.02 4.45
C GLN A 106 0.31 2.31 5.75
N ARG A 107 -0.65 1.89 6.58
CA ARG A 107 -0.35 1.24 7.86
C ARG A 107 0.27 -0.15 7.69
N ASP A 108 -0.35 -0.97 6.85
CA ASP A 108 -0.04 -2.40 6.77
C ASP A 108 1.15 -2.67 5.82
N ILE A 109 1.49 -1.73 4.92
CA ILE A 109 2.64 -1.84 4.00
C ILE A 109 3.69 -0.77 4.28
N GLU A 110 3.35 0.51 4.13
CA GLU A 110 4.35 1.61 4.16
C GLU A 110 5.01 1.76 5.52
N ASP A 111 4.22 1.80 6.61
CA ASP A 111 4.72 1.95 7.97
C ASP A 111 5.54 0.71 8.38
N THR A 112 5.02 -0.49 8.13
CA THR A 112 5.73 -1.76 8.39
C THR A 112 7.03 -1.88 7.62
N LEU A 113 7.07 -1.47 6.35
CA LEU A 113 8.30 -1.48 5.56
C LEU A 113 9.30 -0.45 6.07
N SER A 114 8.83 0.73 6.47
CA SER A 114 9.66 1.79 7.05
C SER A 114 10.34 1.34 8.34
N GLU A 115 9.62 0.61 9.20
CA GLU A 115 10.19 0.00 10.40
C GLU A 115 11.28 -1.03 10.05
N ARG A 116 11.02 -1.95 9.12
CA ARG A 116 11.99 -2.99 8.71
C ARG A 116 13.26 -2.38 8.10
N ILE A 117 13.13 -1.31 7.32
CA ILE A 117 14.27 -0.53 6.80
C ILE A 117 15.04 0.13 7.95
N LEU A 118 14.33 0.73 8.91
CA LEU A 118 14.95 1.38 10.07
C LEU A 118 15.74 0.38 10.94
N PHE A 119 15.26 -0.85 11.06
CA PHE A 119 15.95 -1.93 11.77
C PHE A 119 17.05 -2.62 10.96
N GLY A 120 17.32 -2.17 9.72
CA GLY A 120 18.36 -2.73 8.86
C GLY A 120 18.05 -4.14 8.34
N GLN A 121 16.80 -4.61 8.48
CA GLN A 121 16.36 -5.90 7.96
C GLN A 121 16.19 -5.88 6.43
N VAL A 122 16.00 -4.69 5.85
CA VAL A 122 15.93 -4.44 4.41
C VAL A 122 17.03 -3.44 4.05
N GLN A 123 17.83 -3.77 3.04
CA GLN A 123 18.95 -2.96 2.61
C GLN A 123 18.74 -2.37 1.21
N VAL A 124 19.53 -1.36 0.88
CA VAL A 124 19.59 -0.77 -0.46
C VAL A 124 19.95 -1.86 -1.47
N GLY A 125 19.21 -1.96 -2.57
CA GLY A 125 19.35 -3.00 -3.58
C GLY A 125 18.42 -4.22 -3.39
N ASP A 126 17.75 -4.35 -2.24
CA ASP A 126 16.87 -5.49 -2.00
C ASP A 126 15.55 -5.38 -2.79
N GLU A 127 15.10 -6.52 -3.30
CA GLU A 127 13.73 -6.72 -3.80
C GLU A 127 12.86 -7.23 -2.65
N ILE A 128 11.87 -6.44 -2.27
CA ILE A 128 10.89 -6.81 -1.24
C ILE A 128 9.71 -7.49 -1.91
N VAL A 129 9.36 -8.67 -1.43
CA VAL A 129 8.15 -9.40 -1.83
C VAL A 129 7.20 -9.47 -0.65
N VAL A 130 5.98 -8.98 -0.84
CA VAL A 130 4.91 -9.05 0.16
C VAL A 130 3.90 -10.07 -0.27
N ASP A 131 3.65 -11.05 0.60
CA ASP A 131 2.66 -12.09 0.44
C ASP A 131 1.55 -11.98 1.50
N GLY A 132 0.45 -12.70 1.30
CA GLY A 132 -0.66 -12.75 2.23
C GLY A 132 -0.95 -14.20 2.65
N GLU A 133 -1.14 -14.42 3.94
CA GLU A 133 -1.60 -15.69 4.49
C GLU A 133 -2.97 -15.53 5.15
N GLY A 134 -3.86 -16.51 4.97
CA GLY A 134 -5.23 -16.48 5.48
C GLY A 134 -6.20 -15.69 4.60
N GLU A 135 -7.40 -15.41 5.13
CA GLU A 135 -8.50 -14.79 4.38
C GLU A 135 -9.22 -13.72 5.23
N GLY A 136 -9.76 -12.69 4.56
CA GLY A 136 -10.56 -11.64 5.18
C GLY A 136 -9.79 -10.75 6.16
N LEU A 137 -10.49 -10.18 7.14
CA LEU A 137 -9.88 -9.24 8.11
C LEU A 137 -8.79 -9.86 9.00
N LEU A 138 -8.74 -11.19 9.10
CA LEU A 138 -7.78 -11.91 9.96
C LEU A 138 -6.53 -12.38 9.21
N GLY A 139 -6.47 -12.24 7.87
CA GLY A 139 -5.26 -12.61 7.14
C GLY A 139 -4.09 -11.73 7.55
N GLU A 140 -2.88 -12.23 7.41
CA GLU A 140 -1.64 -11.56 7.80
C GLU A 140 -0.77 -11.33 6.56
N LEU A 141 -0.01 -10.23 6.56
CA LEU A 141 0.90 -9.90 5.47
C LEU A 141 2.30 -10.30 5.88
N THR A 142 2.92 -11.16 5.08
CA THR A 142 4.29 -11.60 5.28
C THR A 142 5.21 -10.85 4.32
N PHE A 143 6.41 -10.50 4.79
CA PHE A 143 7.38 -9.78 3.99
C PHE A 143 8.63 -10.62 3.88
N SER A 144 9.10 -10.77 2.65
CA SER A 144 10.34 -11.44 2.34
C SER A 144 11.21 -10.50 1.52
N ARG A 145 12.51 -10.70 1.56
CA ARG A 145 13.46 -9.97 0.71
C ARG A 145 14.24 -10.91 -0.17
N ARG A 146 14.69 -10.38 -1.29
CA ARG A 146 15.66 -11.02 -2.17
C ARG A 146 16.80 -10.03 -2.40
N ALA A 147 18.01 -10.45 -2.07
CA ALA A 147 19.20 -9.65 -2.32
C ALA A 147 19.43 -9.44 -3.83
N HIS A 148 19.97 -8.28 -4.19
CA HIS A 148 20.26 -7.84 -5.56
C HIS A 148 21.03 -8.88 -6.41
N GLU A 149 21.80 -9.78 -5.79
CA GLU A 149 22.56 -10.84 -6.49
C GLU A 149 21.71 -12.07 -6.91
N GLY A 150 20.38 -11.97 -6.86
CA GLY A 150 19.49 -13.08 -7.23
C GLY A 150 19.49 -14.21 -6.20
N GLY A 151 19.64 -13.84 -4.92
CA GLY A 151 19.61 -14.77 -3.80
C GLY A 151 18.24 -15.45 -3.61
N PRO A 152 18.16 -16.45 -2.71
CA PRO A 152 16.88 -17.01 -2.30
C PRO A 152 16.00 -15.94 -1.62
N LEU A 153 14.68 -16.14 -1.68
CA LEU A 153 13.72 -15.34 -0.92
C LEU A 153 13.89 -15.67 0.56
N GLU A 154 14.30 -14.67 1.35
CA GLU A 154 14.47 -14.79 2.79
C GLU A 154 13.33 -14.07 3.52
N PRO A 155 12.62 -14.73 4.45
CA PRO A 155 11.58 -14.09 5.24
C PRO A 155 12.21 -13.06 6.17
N ILE A 156 11.61 -11.86 6.22
CA ILE A 156 12.00 -10.84 7.19
C ILE A 156 11.25 -11.14 8.50
N SER A 157 11.98 -11.63 9.50
CA SER A 157 11.42 -12.03 10.80
C SER A 157 10.76 -10.86 11.54
N GLU A 158 9.60 -11.11 12.15
CA GLU A 158 8.88 -10.15 13.00
C GLU A 158 9.60 -9.82 14.32
N VAL A 159 10.53 -10.70 14.72
CA VAL A 159 11.30 -10.50 15.95
C VAL A 159 12.41 -9.48 15.68
N ILE A 160 12.23 -8.26 16.17
CA ILE A 160 13.30 -7.26 16.24
C ILE A 160 14.24 -7.72 17.34
N ASP A 161 15.34 -8.36 16.97
CA ASP A 161 16.33 -8.83 17.93
C ASP A 161 17.18 -7.66 18.41
N ILE A 162 16.75 -7.03 19.51
CA ILE A 162 17.35 -5.79 20.06
C ILE A 162 18.83 -6.00 20.39
N GLU A 163 19.26 -7.23 20.69
CA GLU A 163 20.67 -7.56 20.99
C GLU A 163 21.58 -7.41 19.77
N SER A 164 21.10 -7.74 18.56
CA SER A 164 21.84 -7.58 17.30
C SER A 164 22.12 -6.12 16.94
N MET A 165 21.27 -5.19 17.42
CA MET A 165 21.38 -3.75 17.15
C MET A 165 22.62 -3.11 17.81
N THR A 166 23.00 -3.58 18.99
CA THR A 166 24.20 -3.08 19.70
C THR A 166 25.49 -3.45 18.98
N GLN A 167 25.50 -4.59 18.27
CA GLN A 167 26.67 -5.10 17.58
C GLN A 167 26.89 -4.42 16.23
N ALA A 168 25.84 -4.30 15.40
CA ALA A 168 25.95 -3.63 14.10
C ALA A 168 26.35 -2.15 14.22
N ARG A 169 25.85 -1.44 15.24
CA ARG A 169 26.23 -0.04 15.49
C ARG A 169 27.66 0.10 16.00
N ALA A 170 28.18 -0.89 16.73
CA ALA A 170 29.58 -0.91 17.16
C ALA A 170 30.54 -1.19 15.98
N GLU A 171 30.12 -2.02 15.02
CA GLU A 171 30.89 -2.33 13.82
C GLU A 171 30.97 -1.15 12.84
N ASP A 172 29.88 -0.39 12.64
CA ASP A 172 29.91 0.81 11.80
C ASP A 172 30.73 1.96 12.41
N VAL A 173 30.73 2.10 13.75
CA VAL A 173 31.57 3.10 14.44
C VAL A 173 33.05 2.75 14.36
N THR A 174 33.40 1.47 14.54
CA THR A 174 34.80 1.02 14.45
C THR A 174 35.36 1.09 13.02
N ARG A 175 34.52 0.97 11.99
CA ARG A 175 34.90 1.17 10.59
C ARG A 175 35.17 2.64 10.25
N ALA A 176 34.46 3.57 10.90
CA ALA A 176 34.67 5.01 10.73
C ALA A 176 35.96 5.51 11.41
N GLU A 177 36.34 4.93 12.55
CA GLU A 177 37.54 5.36 13.31
C GLU A 177 38.86 4.78 12.79
N GLY A 178 38.84 3.77 11.90
CA GLY A 178 40.05 3.13 11.36
C GLY A 178 40.77 3.89 10.23
N SER A 179 40.31 5.07 9.80
CA SER A 179 40.89 5.82 8.66
C SER A 179 41.76 7.02 9.03
N GLY A 180 41.96 7.31 10.33
CA GLY A 180 42.85 8.37 10.80
C GLY A 180 44.24 7.84 11.15
N ALA A 181 45.13 7.70 10.17
CA ALA A 181 46.55 7.49 10.44
C ALA A 181 47.12 8.70 11.22
N PRO A 182 47.95 8.49 12.26
CA PRO A 182 48.63 9.59 12.91
C PRO A 182 49.82 10.01 12.04
N ASP A 183 49.78 11.20 11.45
CA ASP A 183 50.96 11.84 10.90
C ASP A 183 51.91 12.17 12.06
N THR A 184 52.86 11.27 12.30
CA THR A 184 54.06 11.56 13.07
C THR A 184 55.01 12.32 12.17
N ASP A 185 55.09 13.64 12.34
CA ASP A 185 56.29 14.36 11.94
C ASP A 185 56.93 15.01 13.16
N SER A 186 58.14 14.54 13.42
CA SER A 186 59.04 14.95 14.48
C SER A 186 60.30 15.46 13.80
N ALA A 187 60.55 16.77 13.89
CA ALA A 187 61.89 17.38 13.79
C ALA A 187 61.77 18.85 14.25
N GLU A 188 62.23 19.17 15.45
CA GLU A 188 63.57 19.74 15.69
C GLU A 188 63.70 21.23 15.29
N ALA A 189 63.89 22.09 16.29
CA ALA A 189 65.18 22.74 16.57
C ALA A 189 65.02 24.17 17.11
N SER A 190 65.45 24.33 18.36
CA SER A 190 66.35 25.38 18.85
C SER A 190 66.09 26.87 18.53
N ALA A 191 65.93 27.57 19.65
CA ALA A 191 66.73 28.73 20.08
C ALA A 191 66.15 30.15 19.92
N ASN A 192 66.25 30.84 21.09
CA ASN A 192 66.11 32.26 21.42
C ASN A 192 64.71 32.88 21.47
#